data_AF-M1FM13-F1
#
_entry.id   AF-M1FM13-F1
#
_cell.length_a   1.000
_cell.length_b   1.000
_cell.length_c   1.000
_cell.angle_alpha   90.00
_cell.angle_beta   90.00
_cell.angle_gamma   90.00
#
_symmetry.space_group_name_H-M   'P 1'
#
loop_
_entity.id
_entity.type
_entity.pdbx_description
1 polymer ?
#
loop_
_entity_poly.entity_id
_entity_poly.type
_entity_poly.pdbx_seq_one_letter_code
_entity_poly.pdbx_strand_id
1 'polypeptide(L)'
;MLYRLDTKAPLSVVGNPFKVVQPEEILEFYRDLTEVSGFELETASVLKGGRKMWALARTGQSGVLQGNDQTNAYVLLAAACDGTMATTAQFTSIRVVCNNTLAVALRDATATAVKVKHNTAFDADLVKKQLGIFVSAWDDFMYRLKTLGERKVNTIEARNYFLKVFTDDSGNGVGKTNERSMAKALGLYEGDGMGATLASSKGTA
;
A
#
# COMPACT_ATOMS: atom_id res chain seq x y z
N MET A 1 -30.28 -4.45 0.60
CA MET A 1 -29.59 -3.79 -0.54
C MET A 1 -29.15 -2.40 -0.09
N LEU A 2 -27.92 -2.00 -0.44
CA LEU A 2 -27.33 -0.71 -0.11
C LEU A 2 -27.43 0.25 -1.28
N TYR A 3 -27.72 1.50 -0.98
CA TYR A 3 -27.82 2.60 -1.94
C TYR A 3 -27.06 3.81 -1.42
N ARG A 4 -26.58 4.64 -2.35
CA ARG A 4 -26.09 5.96 -1.99
C ARG A 4 -27.25 6.85 -1.55
N LEU A 5 -27.03 7.67 -0.53
CA LEU A 5 -28.07 8.57 -0.03
C LEU A 5 -28.38 9.71 -1.02
N ASP A 6 -27.35 10.22 -1.70
CA ASP A 6 -27.41 11.38 -2.60
C ASP A 6 -28.05 11.07 -3.96
N THR A 7 -27.66 9.97 -4.61
CA THR A 7 -28.11 9.63 -5.97
C THR A 7 -29.09 8.47 -6.04
N LYS A 8 -29.30 7.77 -4.91
CA LYS A 8 -30.00 6.48 -4.85
C LYS A 8 -29.38 5.41 -5.76
N ALA A 9 -28.14 5.59 -6.22
CA ALA A 9 -27.46 4.59 -7.03
C ALA A 9 -27.20 3.33 -6.19
N PRO A 10 -27.45 2.12 -6.74
CA PRO A 10 -27.23 0.88 -6.03
C PRO A 10 -25.73 0.63 -5.83
N LEU A 11 -25.36 0.21 -4.62
CA LEU A 11 -23.99 -0.12 -4.25
C LEU A 11 -23.78 -1.62 -4.20
N SER A 12 -24.54 -2.35 -3.37
CA SER A 12 -24.40 -3.80 -3.25
C SER A 12 -25.60 -4.44 -2.57
N VAL A 13 -25.73 -5.76 -2.67
CA VAL A 13 -26.65 -6.55 -1.86
C VAL A 13 -25.83 -7.20 -0.74
N VAL A 14 -26.16 -6.87 0.50
CA VAL A 14 -25.46 -7.36 1.70
C VAL A 14 -26.48 -7.97 2.67
N GLY A 15 -26.01 -8.89 3.52
CA GLY A 15 -26.85 -9.52 4.55
C GLY A 15 -27.11 -8.61 5.75
N ASN A 16 -28.08 -9.00 6.58
CA ASN A 16 -28.50 -8.27 7.79
C ASN A 16 -27.37 -7.89 8.77
N PRO A 17 -26.32 -8.71 9.02
CA PRO A 17 -25.29 -8.30 9.96
C PRO A 17 -24.33 -7.24 9.41
N PHE A 18 -24.42 -6.88 8.13
CA PHE A 18 -23.47 -5.97 7.49
C PHE A 18 -23.56 -4.55 8.06
N LYS A 19 -22.43 -4.05 8.57
CA LYS A 19 -22.22 -2.71 9.12
C LYS A 19 -21.41 -1.91 8.10
N VAL A 20 -22.03 -0.90 7.52
CA VAL A 20 -21.38 -0.03 6.54
C VAL A 20 -20.63 1.07 7.28
N VAL A 21 -19.35 1.24 6.96
CA VAL A 21 -18.58 2.43 7.35
C VAL A 21 -18.87 3.54 6.36
N GLN A 22 -19.32 4.69 6.85
CA GLN A 22 -19.66 5.86 6.06
C GLN A 22 -18.41 6.67 5.69
N PRO A 23 -18.44 7.44 4.59
CA PRO A 23 -17.35 8.34 4.23
C PRO A 23 -16.99 9.35 5.33
N GLU A 24 -17.99 9.83 6.08
CA GLU A 24 -17.77 10.72 7.22
C GLU A 24 -16.95 10.04 8.32
N GLU A 25 -17.28 8.80 8.69
CA GLU A 25 -16.51 8.02 9.69
C GLU A 25 -15.05 7.81 9.26
N ILE A 26 -14.79 7.71 7.95
CA ILE A 26 -13.41 7.61 7.42
C ILE A 26 -12.64 8.91 7.59
N LEU A 27 -13.28 10.06 7.39
CA LEU A 27 -12.60 11.36 7.55
C LEU A 27 -12.46 11.73 9.02
N GLU A 28 -13.49 11.47 9.83
CA GLU A 28 -13.47 11.68 11.27
C GLU A 28 -12.42 10.85 11.99
N PHE A 29 -12.09 9.66 11.45
CA PHE A 29 -10.95 8.88 11.93
C PHE A 29 -9.63 9.68 11.96
N TYR A 30 -9.46 10.67 11.09
CA TYR A 30 -8.24 11.46 11.02
C TYR A 30 -8.28 12.78 11.79
N ARG A 31 -9.44 13.25 12.25
CA ARG A 31 -9.60 14.59 12.83
C ARG A 31 -8.63 14.86 13.98
N ASP A 32 -8.63 13.98 14.98
CA ASP A 32 -7.72 14.04 16.14
C ASP A 32 -6.25 13.77 15.75
N LEU A 33 -6.00 12.87 14.80
CA LEU A 33 -4.65 12.62 14.28
C LEU A 33 -4.07 13.90 13.67
N THR A 34 -4.87 14.66 12.93
CA THR A 34 -4.42 15.93 12.33
C THR A 34 -4.35 17.08 13.33
N GLU A 35 -5.31 17.19 14.24
CA GLU A 35 -5.39 18.31 15.19
C GLU A 35 -4.36 18.18 16.33
N VAL A 36 -4.07 16.96 16.78
CA VAL A 36 -3.26 16.70 17.98
C VAL A 36 -1.93 16.04 17.66
N SER A 37 -1.89 15.14 16.67
CA SER A 37 -0.69 14.31 16.40
C SER A 37 0.18 14.84 15.26
N GLY A 38 -0.17 15.99 14.67
CA GLY A 38 0.58 16.60 13.58
C GLY A 38 0.50 15.85 12.25
N PHE A 39 -0.51 14.99 12.08
CA PHE A 39 -0.71 14.30 10.81
C PHE A 39 -1.31 15.27 9.80
N GLU A 40 -1.04 15.03 8.52
CA GLU A 40 -1.58 15.86 7.43
C GLU A 40 -2.38 14.97 6.49
N LEU A 41 -3.65 15.31 6.25
CA LEU A 41 -4.46 14.59 5.28
C LEU A 41 -3.86 14.79 3.88
N GLU A 42 -3.48 13.68 3.24
CA GLU A 42 -2.72 13.70 1.99
C GLU A 42 -3.66 13.54 0.79
N THR A 43 -4.48 12.50 0.82
CA THR A 43 -5.40 12.15 -0.26
C THR A 43 -6.60 11.39 0.28
N ALA A 44 -7.76 11.58 -0.35
CA ALA A 44 -8.96 10.79 -0.10
C ALA A 44 -9.71 10.59 -1.41
N SER A 45 -10.29 9.41 -1.61
CA SER A 45 -11.01 9.13 -2.85
C SER A 45 -12.02 8.00 -2.70
N VAL A 46 -12.88 7.90 -3.71
CA VAL A 46 -13.84 6.81 -3.89
C VAL A 46 -13.60 6.13 -5.23
N LEU A 47 -13.81 4.83 -5.27
CA LEU A 47 -13.64 3.99 -6.45
C LEU A 47 -14.92 3.21 -6.71
N LYS A 48 -15.08 2.73 -7.96
CA LYS A 48 -16.18 1.85 -8.37
C LYS A 48 -17.55 2.44 -8.03
N GLY A 49 -17.75 3.74 -8.27
CA GLY A 49 -19.03 4.43 -8.04
C GLY A 49 -19.38 4.66 -6.56
N GLY A 50 -18.41 4.59 -5.66
CA GLY A 50 -18.63 4.75 -4.21
C GLY A 50 -18.63 3.43 -3.44
N ARG A 51 -18.38 2.29 -4.09
CA ARG A 51 -18.32 0.98 -3.43
C ARG A 51 -17.07 0.79 -2.58
N LYS A 52 -15.99 1.48 -2.93
CA LYS A 52 -14.73 1.50 -2.18
C LYS A 52 -14.34 2.94 -1.91
N MET A 53 -13.85 3.19 -0.72
CA MET A 53 -13.50 4.52 -0.23
C MET A 53 -12.27 4.41 0.64
N TRP A 54 -11.43 5.43 0.59
CA TRP A 54 -10.21 5.46 1.37
C TRP A 54 -9.78 6.90 1.62
N ALA A 55 -9.01 7.06 2.69
CA ALA A 55 -8.27 8.27 2.99
C ALA A 55 -6.87 7.90 3.47
N LEU A 56 -5.94 8.83 3.31
CA LEU A 56 -4.54 8.68 3.62
C LEU A 56 -4.07 9.95 4.31
N ALA A 57 -3.37 9.81 5.43
CA ALA A 57 -2.70 10.93 6.09
C ALA A 57 -1.21 10.64 6.24
N ARG A 58 -0.38 11.66 6.02
CA ARG A 58 1.05 11.64 6.33
C ARG A 58 1.23 11.76 7.84
N THR A 59 2.11 10.96 8.43
CA THR A 59 2.28 10.91 9.89
C THR A 59 3.27 11.96 10.42
N GLY A 60 3.90 12.73 9.55
CA GLY A 60 5.06 13.59 9.87
C GLY A 60 6.39 12.83 9.89
N GLN A 61 6.38 11.51 9.96
CA GLN A 61 7.61 10.72 9.85
C GLN A 61 8.08 10.65 8.40
N SER A 62 9.37 10.87 8.21
CA SER A 62 10.03 10.77 6.92
C SER A 62 11.45 10.24 7.09
N GLY A 63 12.02 9.76 5.99
CA GLY A 63 13.38 9.27 5.91
C GLY A 63 13.97 9.58 4.54
N VAL A 64 15.28 9.83 4.52
CA VAL A 64 16.00 10.17 3.30
C VAL A 64 16.96 9.04 2.94
N LEU A 65 16.90 8.60 1.69
CA LEU A 65 17.82 7.66 1.07
C LEU A 65 18.92 8.41 0.29
N GLN A 66 19.86 7.67 -0.29
CA GLN A 66 20.94 8.24 -1.07
C GLN A 66 20.42 9.14 -2.20
N GLY A 67 21.05 10.31 -2.38
CA GLY A 67 20.66 11.26 -3.43
C GLY A 67 19.44 12.12 -3.08
N ASN A 68 19.13 12.28 -1.78
CA ASN A 68 18.00 13.07 -1.30
C ASN A 68 16.63 12.52 -1.73
N ASP A 69 16.54 11.20 -1.87
CA ASP A 69 15.30 10.51 -2.18
C ASP A 69 14.47 10.34 -0.90
N GLN A 70 13.37 11.11 -0.81
CA GLN A 70 12.57 11.23 0.40
C GLN A 70 11.42 10.22 0.41
N THR A 71 11.34 9.44 1.49
CA THR A 71 10.24 8.53 1.78
C THR A 71 9.45 9.02 2.99
N ASN A 72 8.13 9.06 2.90
CA ASN A 72 7.26 9.47 4.01
C ASN A 72 6.46 8.27 4.52
N ALA A 73 6.08 8.32 5.80
CA ALA A 73 5.16 7.36 6.38
C ALA A 73 3.73 7.89 6.33
N TYR A 74 2.79 6.99 6.07
CA TYR A 74 1.37 7.31 5.98
C TYR A 74 0.52 6.33 6.80
N VAL A 75 -0.66 6.78 7.22
CA VAL A 75 -1.75 5.93 7.71
C VAL A 75 -2.87 5.90 6.67
N LEU A 76 -3.12 4.71 6.13
CA LEU A 76 -4.21 4.43 5.21
C LEU A 76 -5.38 3.84 5.97
N LEU A 77 -6.59 4.36 5.74
CA LEU A 77 -7.86 3.75 6.09
C LEU A 77 -8.67 3.53 4.82
N ALA A 78 -9.05 2.28 4.55
CA ALA A 78 -9.83 1.91 3.38
C ALA A 78 -11.00 1.01 3.76
N ALA A 79 -12.17 1.25 3.18
CA ALA A 79 -13.38 0.46 3.39
C ALA A 79 -14.07 0.13 2.06
N ALA A 80 -14.79 -0.99 2.03
CA ALA A 80 -15.63 -1.37 0.90
C ALA A 80 -17.03 -1.77 1.40
N CYS A 81 -18.06 -1.10 0.89
CA CYS A 81 -19.45 -1.40 1.25
C CYS A 81 -20.05 -2.54 0.41
N ASP A 82 -19.29 -3.10 -0.54
CA ASP A 82 -19.66 -4.26 -1.34
C ASP A 82 -19.15 -5.60 -0.78
N GLY A 83 -18.46 -5.58 0.36
CA GLY A 83 -17.92 -6.77 1.01
C GLY A 83 -16.66 -7.35 0.36
N THR A 84 -16.13 -6.74 -0.70
CA THR A 84 -14.92 -7.23 -1.38
C THR A 84 -13.63 -6.99 -0.59
N MET A 85 -13.70 -6.23 0.50
CA MET A 85 -12.58 -5.87 1.35
C MET A 85 -13.11 -5.45 2.73
N ALA A 86 -12.48 -5.92 3.81
CA ALA A 86 -12.77 -5.46 5.16
C ALA A 86 -12.36 -3.98 5.34
N THR A 87 -12.96 -3.28 6.30
CA THR A 87 -12.45 -1.96 6.70
C THR A 87 -11.05 -2.16 7.29
N THR A 88 -10.04 -1.62 6.63
CA THR A 88 -8.64 -1.89 6.91
C THR A 88 -7.92 -0.58 7.16
N ALA A 89 -7.29 -0.47 8.33
CA ALA A 89 -6.39 0.62 8.67
C ALA A 89 -4.96 0.06 8.80
N GLN A 90 -3.96 0.78 8.28
CA GLN A 90 -2.56 0.35 8.38
C GLN A 90 -1.57 1.48 8.10
N PHE A 91 -0.35 1.32 8.58
CA PHE A 91 0.78 2.11 8.15
C PHE A 91 1.28 1.67 6.76
N THR A 92 1.71 2.62 5.96
CA THR A 92 2.31 2.34 4.64
C THR A 92 3.30 3.44 4.26
N SER A 93 4.32 3.10 3.47
CA SER A 93 5.20 4.07 2.80
C SER A 93 4.66 4.49 1.43
N ILE A 94 3.55 3.90 0.98
CA ILE A 94 2.97 4.13 -0.35
C ILE A 94 2.03 5.33 -0.29
N ARG A 95 2.34 6.36 -1.07
CA ARG A 95 1.40 7.46 -1.34
C ARG A 95 0.28 6.96 -2.24
N VAL A 96 -0.88 6.67 -1.64
CA VAL A 96 -2.06 6.23 -2.37
C VAL A 96 -2.70 7.42 -3.10
N VAL A 97 -2.83 7.29 -4.42
CA VAL A 97 -3.48 8.30 -5.27
C VAL A 97 -4.52 7.69 -6.21
N CYS A 98 -4.46 6.39 -6.45
CA CYS A 98 -5.36 5.69 -7.35
C CYS A 98 -5.59 4.23 -6.92
N ASN A 99 -6.42 3.50 -7.68
CA ASN A 99 -6.74 2.10 -7.40
C ASN A 99 -5.52 1.17 -7.42
N ASN A 100 -4.51 1.44 -8.26
CA ASN A 100 -3.33 0.59 -8.36
C ASN A 100 -2.47 0.71 -7.09
N THR A 101 -2.16 1.94 -6.67
CA THR A 101 -1.40 2.20 -5.44
C THR A 101 -2.15 1.72 -4.19
N LEU A 102 -3.48 1.84 -4.19
CA LEU A 102 -4.32 1.31 -3.11
C LEU A 102 -4.19 -0.22 -3.03
N ALA A 103 -4.25 -0.91 -4.17
CA ALA A 103 -4.12 -2.36 -4.21
C ALA A 103 -2.74 -2.83 -3.74
N VAL A 104 -1.66 -2.12 -4.07
CA VAL A 104 -0.31 -2.43 -3.57
C VAL A 104 -0.25 -2.21 -2.06
N ALA A 105 -0.69 -1.04 -1.57
CA ALA A 105 -0.68 -0.73 -0.14
C ALA A 105 -1.44 -1.77 0.69
N LEU A 106 -2.57 -2.28 0.20
CA LEU A 106 -3.38 -3.27 0.91
C LEU A 106 -2.88 -4.72 0.78
N ARG A 107 -2.06 -5.03 -0.24
CA ARG A 107 -1.47 -6.37 -0.42
C ARG A 107 -0.39 -6.63 0.62
N ASP A 108 0.44 -5.62 0.88
CA ASP A 108 1.52 -5.67 1.86
C ASP A 108 1.01 -5.40 3.28
N ALA A 109 -0.22 -5.81 3.58
CA ALA A 109 -0.78 -5.71 4.92
C ALA A 109 0.10 -6.50 5.90
N THR A 110 0.97 -5.76 6.58
CA THR A 110 1.90 -6.26 7.60
C THR A 110 1.13 -6.82 8.79
N ALA A 111 1.82 -7.49 9.70
CA ALA A 111 1.24 -7.93 10.98
C ALA A 111 0.58 -6.79 11.79
N THR A 112 0.83 -5.53 11.42
CA THR A 112 0.32 -4.32 12.07
C THR A 112 -0.96 -3.75 11.42
N ALA A 113 -1.50 -4.38 10.37
CA ALA A 113 -2.76 -3.96 9.77
C ALA A 113 -3.95 -4.32 10.66
N VAL A 114 -4.81 -3.34 10.95
CA VAL A 114 -6.05 -3.52 11.71
C VAL A 114 -7.21 -3.73 10.73
N LYS A 115 -7.86 -4.89 10.81
CA LYS A 115 -8.99 -5.26 9.94
C LYS A 115 -10.27 -5.42 10.74
N VAL A 116 -11.24 -4.55 10.49
CA VAL A 116 -12.58 -4.63 11.04
C VAL A 116 -13.49 -5.34 10.04
N LYS A 117 -14.04 -6.48 10.45
CA LYS A 117 -15.00 -7.24 9.65
C LYS A 117 -16.32 -6.49 9.56
N HIS A 118 -17.02 -6.66 8.42
CA HIS A 118 -18.31 -6.01 8.19
C HIS A 118 -19.46 -6.48 9.07
N ASN A 119 -19.27 -7.50 9.92
CA ASN A 119 -20.26 -7.87 10.94
C ASN A 119 -20.00 -7.19 12.30
N THR A 120 -18.99 -6.34 12.39
CA THR A 120 -18.61 -5.58 13.57
C THR A 120 -18.78 -4.09 13.28
N ALA A 121 -19.27 -3.32 14.25
CA ALA A 121 -19.31 -1.87 14.10
C ALA A 121 -17.89 -1.30 14.04
N PHE A 122 -17.68 -0.31 13.20
CA PHE A 122 -16.40 0.40 13.17
C PHE A 122 -16.26 1.28 14.40
N ASP A 123 -15.13 1.16 15.08
CA ASP A 123 -14.77 1.94 16.26
C ASP A 123 -13.40 2.56 15.98
N ALA A 124 -13.40 3.87 15.71
CA ALA A 124 -12.20 4.59 15.32
C ALA A 124 -11.14 4.58 16.42
N ASP A 125 -11.53 4.70 17.69
CA ASP A 125 -10.62 4.78 18.83
C ASP A 125 -9.97 3.43 19.10
N LEU A 126 -10.74 2.35 19.02
CA LEU A 126 -10.22 0.99 19.10
C LEU A 126 -9.24 0.72 17.97
N VAL A 127 -9.56 1.13 16.74
CA VAL A 127 -8.67 0.95 15.58
C VAL A 127 -7.37 1.73 15.76
N LYS A 128 -7.41 3.00 16.20
CA LYS A 128 -6.21 3.80 16.49
C LYS A 128 -5.35 3.17 17.58
N LYS A 129 -5.99 2.69 18.66
CA LYS A 129 -5.30 2.01 19.76
C LYS A 129 -4.62 0.72 19.29
N GLN A 130 -5.29 -0.06 18.44
CA GLN A 130 -4.74 -1.30 17.89
C GLN A 130 -3.66 -1.06 16.85
N LEU A 131 -3.77 0.00 16.05
CA LEU A 131 -2.71 0.41 15.15
C LEU A 131 -1.43 0.67 15.92
N GLY A 132 -1.55 1.14 17.17
CA GLY A 132 -0.47 1.44 18.09
C GLY A 132 0.52 2.33 17.37
N ILE A 133 0.34 3.65 17.42
CA ILE A 133 1.17 4.58 16.62
C ILE A 133 2.65 4.43 17.03
N PHE A 134 3.34 3.49 16.38
CA PHE A 134 4.61 2.93 16.81
C PHE A 134 5.69 3.49 15.91
N VAL A 135 6.58 4.30 16.50
CA VAL A 135 7.78 4.83 15.84
C VAL A 135 8.72 3.70 15.40
N SER A 136 8.79 2.60 16.15
CA SER A 136 9.74 1.51 15.91
C SER A 136 9.54 0.79 14.58
N ALA A 137 8.30 0.60 14.12
CA ALA A 137 8.04 -0.07 12.84
C ALA A 137 8.54 0.75 11.65
N TRP A 138 8.54 2.08 11.78
CA TRP A 138 9.08 2.99 10.77
C TRP A 138 10.61 2.95 10.73
N ASP A 139 11.26 2.96 11.89
CA ASP A 139 12.72 2.89 11.98
C ASP A 139 13.26 1.58 11.38
N ASP A 140 12.63 0.44 11.70
CA ASP A 140 12.96 -0.87 11.12
C ASP A 140 12.76 -0.90 9.60
N PHE A 141 11.66 -0.30 9.12
CA PHE A 141 11.40 -0.15 7.69
C PHE A 141 12.50 0.66 7.00
N MET A 142 12.84 1.82 7.55
CA MET A 142 13.88 2.70 7.00
C MET A 142 15.27 2.05 7.05
N TYR A 143 15.58 1.30 8.10
CA TYR A 143 16.82 0.54 8.21
C TYR A 143 16.94 -0.50 7.08
N ARG A 144 15.87 -1.28 6.83
CA ARG A 144 15.84 -2.25 5.72
C ARG A 144 15.95 -1.57 4.36
N LEU A 145 15.24 -0.47 4.17
CA LEU A 145 15.24 0.27 2.92
C LEU A 145 16.62 0.85 2.60
N LYS A 146 17.31 1.43 3.60
CA LYS A 146 18.71 1.88 3.47
C LYS A 146 19.64 0.72 3.15
N THR A 147 19.50 -0.40 3.87
CA THR A 147 20.32 -1.60 3.63
C THR A 147 20.19 -2.10 2.19
N LEU A 148 18.98 -2.08 1.61
CA LEU A 148 18.76 -2.45 0.21
C LEU A 148 19.37 -1.44 -0.76
N GLY A 149 19.14 -0.14 -0.54
CA GLY A 149 19.71 0.92 -1.37
C GLY A 149 21.25 1.01 -1.32
N GLU A 150 21.88 0.51 -0.25
CA GLU A 150 23.35 0.45 -0.14
C GLU A 150 23.93 -0.83 -0.75
N ARG A 151 23.16 -1.93 -0.79
CA ARG A 151 23.62 -3.20 -1.36
C ARG A 151 23.71 -3.10 -2.88
N LYS A 152 24.93 -3.07 -3.41
CA LYS A 152 25.17 -3.10 -4.86
C LYS A 152 24.89 -4.47 -5.46
N VAL A 153 24.20 -4.46 -6.60
CA VAL A 153 23.89 -5.64 -7.40
C VAL A 153 24.55 -5.47 -8.76
N ASN A 154 25.46 -6.39 -9.08
CA ASN A 154 26.15 -6.35 -10.37
C ASN A 154 25.27 -6.93 -11.49
N THR A 155 25.66 -6.66 -12.74
CA THR A 155 24.88 -7.06 -13.92
C THR A 155 24.69 -8.57 -14.04
N ILE A 156 25.67 -9.37 -13.61
CA ILE A 156 25.60 -10.84 -13.66
C ILE A 156 24.57 -11.34 -12.64
N GLU A 157 24.61 -10.80 -11.42
CA GLU A 157 23.66 -11.11 -10.36
C GLU A 157 22.22 -10.75 -10.78
N ALA A 158 22.02 -9.54 -11.30
CA ALA A 158 20.71 -9.10 -11.81
C ALA A 158 20.19 -10.03 -12.93
N ARG A 159 21.04 -10.35 -13.92
CA ARG A 159 20.66 -11.27 -15.02
C ARG A 159 20.29 -12.66 -14.50
N ASN A 160 21.07 -13.21 -13.59
CA ASN A 160 20.79 -14.52 -13.00
C ASN A 160 19.48 -14.51 -12.21
N TYR A 161 19.21 -13.44 -11.47
CA TYR A 161 17.93 -13.26 -10.77
C TYR A 161 16.76 -13.25 -11.75
N PHE A 162 16.81 -12.42 -12.79
CA PHE A 162 15.76 -12.35 -13.79
C PHE A 162 15.60 -13.67 -14.56
N LEU A 163 16.70 -14.35 -14.89
CA LEU A 163 16.63 -15.68 -15.51
C LEU A 163 15.86 -16.66 -14.63
N LYS A 164 16.14 -16.68 -13.32
CA LYS A 164 15.43 -17.53 -12.36
C LYS A 164 13.94 -17.17 -12.25
N VAL A 165 13.59 -15.88 -12.24
CA VAL A 165 12.19 -15.43 -12.14
C VAL A 165 11.38 -15.75 -13.40
N PHE A 166 12.01 -15.67 -14.59
CA PHE A 166 11.35 -15.82 -15.88
C PHE A 166 11.51 -17.21 -16.52
N THR A 167 12.12 -18.16 -15.81
CA THR A 167 12.22 -19.56 -16.24
C THR A 167 11.26 -20.39 -15.40
N ASP A 168 10.32 -21.05 -16.08
CA ASP A 168 9.31 -21.89 -15.43
C ASP A 168 9.93 -23.24 -15.07
N ASP A 169 10.08 -23.53 -13.78
CA ASP A 169 10.72 -24.76 -13.27
C ASP A 169 9.67 -25.88 -13.12
N SER A 170 8.82 -26.04 -14.14
CA SER A 170 7.72 -27.00 -14.15
C SER A 170 8.25 -28.44 -14.33
N GLY A 171 8.97 -28.94 -13.33
CA GLY A 171 9.10 -30.33 -12.90
C GLY A 171 9.61 -31.42 -13.86
N ASN A 172 9.71 -31.20 -15.18
CA ASN A 172 10.06 -32.25 -16.15
C ASN A 172 10.66 -31.69 -17.46
N GLY A 173 11.71 -30.87 -17.37
CA GLY A 173 12.51 -30.43 -18.53
C GLY A 173 13.20 -29.08 -18.32
N VAL A 174 14.06 -28.69 -19.28
CA VAL A 174 14.62 -27.33 -19.34
C VAL A 174 13.45 -26.35 -19.48
N GLY A 175 13.17 -25.57 -18.43
CA GLY A 175 12.09 -24.60 -18.40
C GLY A 175 12.13 -23.65 -19.59
N LYS A 176 10.98 -23.36 -20.20
CA LYS A 176 10.90 -22.36 -21.27
C LYS A 176 11.07 -20.97 -20.67
N THR A 177 12.21 -20.32 -20.94
CA THR A 177 12.45 -18.95 -20.52
C THR A 177 11.65 -17.97 -21.38
N ASN A 178 10.95 -17.02 -20.75
CA ASN A 178 10.30 -15.92 -21.46
C ASN A 178 11.31 -14.78 -21.75
N GLU A 179 12.20 -15.02 -22.72
CA GLU A 179 13.33 -14.13 -23.04
C GLU A 179 12.92 -12.68 -23.30
N ARG A 180 11.81 -12.46 -24.03
CA ARG A 180 11.34 -11.11 -24.34
C ARG A 180 10.89 -10.35 -23.09
N SER A 181 10.19 -11.02 -22.18
CA SER A 181 9.72 -10.39 -20.93
C SER A 181 10.88 -10.17 -19.97
N MET A 182 11.83 -11.11 -19.92
CA MET A 182 13.06 -10.98 -19.15
C MET A 182 13.89 -9.79 -19.62
N ALA A 183 14.13 -9.66 -20.93
CA ALA A 183 14.90 -8.54 -21.50
C ALA A 183 14.24 -7.19 -21.19
N LYS A 184 12.91 -7.10 -21.26
CA LYS A 184 12.18 -5.89 -20.88
C LYS A 184 12.31 -5.57 -19.40
N ALA A 185 12.17 -6.57 -18.52
CA ALA A 185 12.31 -6.37 -17.07
C ALA A 185 13.74 -5.95 -16.69
N LEU A 186 14.75 -6.55 -17.32
CA LEU A 186 16.14 -6.19 -17.14
C LEU A 186 16.42 -4.75 -17.60
N GLY A 187 15.92 -4.34 -18.78
CA GLY A 187 16.07 -2.96 -19.26
C GLY A 187 15.45 -1.93 -18.30
N LEU A 188 14.29 -2.23 -17.71
CA LEU A 188 13.68 -1.38 -16.69
C LEU A 188 14.57 -1.22 -15.45
N TYR A 189 15.24 -2.30 -15.02
CA TYR A 189 16.19 -2.26 -13.91
C TYR A 189 17.49 -1.52 -14.27
N GLU A 190 18.00 -1.70 -15.49
CA GLU A 190 19.28 -1.12 -15.94
C GLU A 190 19.21 0.39 -16.25
N GLY A 191 18.01 0.99 -16.30
CA GLY A 191 17.86 2.44 -16.40
C GLY A 191 16.61 2.94 -17.12
N ASP A 192 15.90 2.07 -17.85
CA ASP A 192 14.70 2.48 -18.61
C ASP A 192 13.48 2.71 -17.70
N GLY A 193 13.51 2.17 -16.48
CA GLY A 193 12.46 2.33 -15.49
C GLY A 193 12.48 3.73 -14.87
N MET A 194 11.30 4.32 -14.64
CA MET A 194 11.21 5.55 -13.85
C MET A 194 11.79 5.30 -12.46
N GLY A 195 12.72 6.16 -12.05
CA GLY A 195 13.43 6.04 -10.77
C GLY A 195 14.63 5.11 -10.78
N ALA A 196 14.85 4.29 -11.82
CA ALA A 196 15.98 3.34 -11.88
C ALA A 196 17.35 4.02 -11.90
N THR A 197 17.40 5.30 -12.26
CA THR A 197 18.63 6.10 -12.29
C THR A 197 18.87 6.91 -11.01
N LEU A 198 17.96 6.88 -10.03
CA LEU A 198 18.13 7.53 -8.74
C LEU A 198 19.33 6.93 -8.00
N ALA A 199 20.03 7.74 -7.22
CA ALA A 199 21.20 7.27 -6.47
C ALA A 199 20.84 6.18 -5.44
N SER A 200 19.61 6.20 -4.93
CA SER A 200 19.02 5.22 -4.02
C SER A 200 18.65 3.88 -4.68
N SER A 201 18.55 3.81 -6.00
CA SER A 201 18.02 2.62 -6.72
C SER A 201 18.96 2.09 -7.82
N LYS A 202 19.88 2.92 -8.34
CA LYS A 202 20.71 2.55 -9.47
C LYS A 202 21.73 1.47 -9.10
N GLY A 203 21.52 0.27 -9.63
CA GLY A 203 22.42 -0.87 -9.43
C GLY A 203 22.41 -1.39 -7.99
N THR A 204 21.28 -1.30 -7.32
CA THR A 204 21.09 -1.72 -5.92
C THR A 204 20.08 -2.86 -5.83
N ALA A 205 19.96 -3.46 -4.65
CA ALA A 205 19.07 -4.60 -4.39
C ALA A 205 17.58 -4.24 -4.30
#